data_AF-A0A7V7X289-F1
#
_entry.id   AF-A0A7V7X289-F1
#
_cell.length_a   1.000
_cell.length_b   1.000
_cell.length_c   1.000
_cell.angle_alpha   90.00
_cell.angle_beta   90.00
_cell.angle_gamma   90.00
#
_symmetry.space_group_name_H-M   'P 1'
#
loop_
_entity.id
_entity.type
_entity.pdbx_description
1 polymer ?
#
loop_
_entity_poly.entity_id
_entity_poly.type
_entity_poly.pdbx_seq_one_letter_code
_entity_poly.pdbx_strand_id
1 'polypeptide(L)' 'MNFKKPWVYPLLASLTLGLAPFTPEPHIWKQMAAIWHGTLHEWIDWFDLVLHGFPWIWLLAVLMTMLKNKNSDKA' A
#
# COMPACT_ATOMS: atom_id res chain seq x y z
N MET A 1 -23.28 0.16 4.46
CA MET A 1 -22.34 -0.51 3.55
C MET A 1 -21.92 -1.83 4.19
N ASN A 2 -22.26 -2.98 3.60
CA ASN A 2 -21.96 -4.30 4.19
C ASN A 2 -20.47 -4.65 3.94
N PHE A 3 -19.60 -4.39 4.91
CA PHE A 3 -18.15 -4.65 4.83
C PHE A 3 -17.77 -6.14 4.92
N LYS A 4 -18.51 -7.03 4.26
CA LYS A 4 -18.29 -8.50 4.33
C LYS A 4 -16.90 -8.94 3.85
N LYS A 5 -16.16 -8.07 3.15
CA LYS A 5 -14.81 -8.33 2.65
C LYS A 5 -13.89 -7.15 2.98
N PRO A 6 -13.22 -7.14 4.16
CA PRO A 6 -12.41 -6.01 4.61
C PRO A 6 -11.20 -5.72 3.71
N TRP A 7 -10.79 -6.67 2.86
CA TRP A 7 -9.67 -6.55 1.94
C TRP A 7 -9.99 -5.82 0.63
N VAL A 8 -11.27 -5.67 0.26
CA VAL A 8 -11.63 -5.11 -1.05
C VAL A 8 -11.23 -3.64 -1.17
N TYR A 9 -11.53 -2.82 -0.16
CA TYR A 9 -11.17 -1.40 -0.17
C TYR A 9 -9.66 -1.15 -0.20
N PRO A 10 -8.83 -1.75 0.67
CA PRO A 10 -7.39 -1.57 0.58
C PRO A 10 -6.83 -2.12 -0.75
N LEU A 11 -7.38 -3.21 -1.29
CA LEU A 11 -6.96 -3.72 -2.59
C LEU A 11 -7.22 -2.69 -3.70
N LEU A 12 -8.43 -2.14 -3.76
CA LEU A 12 -8.76 -1.11 -4.75
C LEU A 12 -7.90 0.13 -4.58
N ALA A 13 -7.66 0.58 -3.34
CA ALA A 13 -6.78 1.71 -3.05
C ALA A 13 -5.33 1.44 -3.48
N SER A 14 -4.78 0.24 -3.23
CA SER A 14 -3.44 -0.15 -3.70
C SER A 14 -3.34 -0.17 -5.22
N LEU A 15 -4.34 -0.74 -5.90
CA LEU A 15 -4.35 -0.84 -7.36
C LEU A 15 -4.64 0.48 -8.07
N THR A 16 -5.13 1.50 -7.35
CA THR A 16 -5.43 2.83 -7.91
C THR A 16 -4.42 3.86 -7.41
N LEU A 17 -4.65 4.40 -6.21
CA LEU A 17 -3.78 5.39 -5.60
C LEU A 17 -2.36 4.85 -5.37
N GLY A 18 -2.22 3.60 -4.91
CA GLY A 18 -0.90 3.04 -4.60
C GLY A 18 0.00 2.76 -5.81
N LEU A 19 -0.57 2.67 -7.02
CA LEU A 19 0.16 2.47 -8.28
C LEU A 19 0.21 3.74 -9.14
N ALA A 20 -0.45 4.82 -8.74
CA ALA A 20 -0.44 6.06 -9.49
C ALA A 20 0.95 6.72 -9.47
N PRO A 21 1.30 7.48 -10.52
CA PRO A 21 0.76 7.39 -11.88
C PRO A 21 1.17 6.07 -12.54
N PHE A 22 0.31 5.48 -13.38
CA PHE A 22 0.63 4.20 -14.03
C PHE A 22 1.68 4.30 -15.15
N THR A 23 1.95 5.53 -15.61
CA THR A 23 2.93 5.81 -16.68
C THR A 23 3.66 7.13 -16.38
N PRO A 24 4.97 7.24 -16.67
CA PRO A 24 5.85 6.18 -17.21
C PRO A 24 6.17 5.09 -16.18
N GLU A 25 6.19 5.42 -14.89
CA GLU A 25 6.38 4.47 -13.79
C GLU A 25 5.62 4.92 -12.53
N PRO A 26 5.16 3.99 -11.67
CA PRO A 26 4.53 4.31 -10.39
C PRO A 26 5.42 5.15 -9.47
N HIS A 27 4.83 6.12 -8.79
CA HIS A 27 5.55 6.96 -7.83
C HIS A 27 6.23 6.11 -6.76
N ILE A 28 5.54 5.12 -6.20
CA ILE A 28 6.11 4.22 -5.19
C ILE A 28 7.44 3.60 -5.62
N TRP A 29 7.62 3.25 -6.91
CA TRP A 29 8.89 2.72 -7.42
C TRP A 29 10.00 3.79 -7.43
N LYS A 30 9.68 4.97 -7.97
CA LYS A 30 10.59 6.14 -7.98
C LYS A 30 11.04 6.49 -6.55
N GLN A 31 10.11 6.56 -5.60
CA GLN A 31 10.46 6.88 -4.21
C GLN A 31 11.27 5.77 -3.54
N MET A 32 10.95 4.49 -3.76
CA MET A 32 11.78 3.38 -3.24
C MET A 32 13.21 3.44 -3.77
N ALA A 33 13.39 3.74 -5.07
CA ALA A 33 14.70 3.96 -5.65
C ALA A 33 15.41 5.19 -5.07
N ALA A 34 14.70 6.30 -4.84
CA ALA A 34 15.26 7.50 -4.22
C ALA A 34 15.70 7.27 -2.76
N ILE A 35 14.95 6.46 -1.98
CA ILE A 35 15.38 6.03 -0.64
C ILE A 35 16.66 5.22 -0.73
N TRP A 36 16.73 4.26 -1.67
CA TRP A 36 17.89 3.40 -1.86
C TRP A 36 19.16 4.18 -2.19
N HIS A 37 19.05 5.21 -3.04
CA HIS A 37 20.17 6.06 -3.43
C HIS A 37 20.42 7.23 -2.46
N GLY A 38 19.59 7.40 -1.43
CA GLY A 38 19.72 8.50 -0.47
C GLY A 38 19.46 9.88 -1.06
N THR A 39 18.58 9.98 -2.07
CA THR A 39 18.27 11.23 -2.79
C THR A 39 16.87 11.77 -2.48
N LEU A 40 16.18 11.22 -1.48
CA LEU A 40 14.83 11.63 -1.07
C LEU A 40 14.90 12.83 -0.11
N HIS A 41 14.94 14.04 -0.65
CA HIS A 41 15.17 15.27 0.13
C HIS A 41 13.97 16.21 0.22
N GLU A 42 13.12 16.23 -0.78
CA GLU A 42 11.99 17.15 -0.81
C GLU A 42 10.83 16.64 0.05
N TRP A 43 10.18 17.54 0.79
CA TRP A 43 9.01 17.19 1.60
C TRP A 43 7.89 16.56 0.77
N ILE A 44 7.74 17.00 -0.50
CA ILE A 44 6.75 16.44 -1.41
C ILE A 44 7.05 14.98 -1.76
N ASP A 45 8.31 14.59 -1.89
CA ASP A 45 8.67 13.20 -2.19
C ASP A 45 8.37 12.27 -1.00
N TRP A 46 8.56 12.76 0.23
CA TRP A 46 8.13 12.05 1.44
C TRP A 46 6.61 11.91 1.52
N PHE A 47 5.88 12.96 1.17
CA PHE A 47 4.43 12.91 1.09
C PHE A 47 3.96 11.91 0.03
N ASP A 48 4.57 11.92 -1.16
CA ASP A 48 4.27 10.97 -2.24
C ASP A 48 4.53 9.53 -1.80
N LEU A 49 5.66 9.26 -1.13
CA LEU A 49 5.98 7.94 -0.59
C LEU A 49 4.88 7.46 0.38
N VAL A 50 4.45 8.31 1.32
CA VAL A 50 3.41 7.95 2.29
C VAL A 50 2.07 7.76 1.60
N LEU A 51 1.68 8.67 0.71
CA LEU A 51 0.39 8.63 0.03
C LEU A 51 0.23 7.36 -0.83
N HIS A 52 1.26 7.00 -1.59
CA HIS A 52 1.23 5.83 -2.47
C HIS A 52 1.56 4.54 -1.71
N GLY A 53 2.37 4.60 -0.64
CA GLY A 53 2.72 3.46 0.20
C GLY A 53 1.64 3.04 1.19
N PHE A 54 0.85 3.99 1.72
CA PHE A 54 -0.16 3.73 2.74
C PHE A 54 -1.20 2.67 2.34
N PRO A 55 -1.79 2.69 1.12
CA PRO A 55 -2.71 1.64 0.68
C PRO A 55 -2.13 0.23 0.77
N TRP A 56 -0.85 0.05 0.42
CA TRP A 56 -0.17 -1.26 0.49
C TRP A 56 0.01 -1.74 1.93
N ILE A 57 0.41 -0.86 2.85
CA ILE A 57 0.53 -1.20 4.26
C ILE A 57 -0.84 -1.61 4.82
N TRP A 58 -1.89 -0.87 4.48
CA TRP A 58 -3.25 -1.19 4.89
C TRP A 58 -3.70 -2.55 4.35
N LEU A 59 -3.45 -2.84 3.06
CA LEU A 59 -3.75 -4.13 2.45
C LEU A 59 -3.04 -5.28 3.18
N LEU A 60 -1.73 -5.14 3.42
CA LEU A 60 -0.95 -6.15 4.12
C LEU A 60 -1.46 -6.40 5.55
N ALA A 61 -1.79 -5.33 6.29
CA ALA A 61 -2.35 -5.45 7.64
C ALA A 61 -3.68 -6.24 7.63
N VAL A 62 -4.58 -5.94 6.69
CA VAL A 62 -5.84 -6.67 6.55
C VAL A 62 -5.61 -8.13 6.16
N LEU A 63 -4.69 -8.41 5.24
CA LEU A 63 -4.38 -9.79 4.85
C LEU A 63 -3.78 -10.59 6.02
N MET A 64 -2.86 -10.00 6.80
CA MET A 64 -2.26 -10.64 7.97
C MET A 64 -3.29 -10.97 9.05
N THR A 65 -4.22 -10.05 9.34
CA THR A 65 -5.31 -10.32 10.30
C THR A 65 -6.23 -11.43 9.82
N MET A 66 -6.54 -11.49 8.53
CA MET A 66 -7.34 -12.56 7.95
C MET A 66 -6.63 -13.93 8.00
N LEU A 67 -5.32 -13.96 7.74
CA LEU A 67 -4.52 -15.18 7.87
C LEU A 67 -4.49 -15.70 9.32
N LYS A 68 -4.37 -14.79 10.30
CA LYS A 68 -4.42 -15.15 11.73
C LYS A 68 -5.78 -15.71 12.13
N ASN A 69 -6.87 -15.06 11.74
CA ASN A 69 -8.23 -15.50 12.08
C ASN A 69 -8.54 -16.89 11.48
N LYS A 70 -8.15 -17.13 10.24
CA LYS A 70 -8.32 -18.45 9.59
C LYS A 70 -7.60 -19.58 10.32
N ASN A 71 -6.47 -19.30 10.96
CA ASN A 71 -5.74 -20.29 11.75
C ASN A 71 -6.41 -20.55 13.10
N SER A 72 -6.98 -19.52 13.72
CA SER A 72 -7.76 -19.65 14.96
C SER A 72 -9.05 -20.45 14.76
N ASP A 73 -9.71 -20.35 13.61
CA ASP A 73 -10.93 -21.13 13.29
C ASP A 73 -10.65 -22.62 13.02
N LYS A 74 -9.37 -22.99 12.84
CA LYS A 74 -8.93 -24.36 12.52
C LYS A 74 -8.33 -25.11 13.71
N ALA A 75 -8.07 -24.44 14.82
CA ALA A 75 -7.55 -25.02 16.06
C ALA A 75 -8.71 -25.41 16.98
#